data_AF-A0A0B8NV79-F1
#
_entry.id   AF-A0A0B8NV79-F1
#
_cell.length_a   1.000
_cell.length_b   1.000
_cell.length_c   1.000
_cell.angle_alpha   90.00
_cell.angle_beta   90.00
_cell.angle_gamma   90.00
#
_symmetry.space_group_name_H-M   'P 1'
#
loop_
_entity.id
_entity.type
_entity.pdbx_description
1 polymer ?
#
loop_
_entity_poly.entity_id
_entity_poly.type
_entity_poly.pdbx_seq_one_letter_code
_entity_poly.pdbx_strand_id
1 'polypeptide(L)' 'MNKLISFKNCPFVQRVMGSLIAKNIEFEIEYIELSNKPQCS' A
#
# COMPACT_ATOMS: atom_id res chain seq x y z
N MET A 1 11.66 -4.41 9.49
CA MET A 1 10.23 -4.71 9.26
C MET A 1 9.73 -3.77 8.18
N ASN A 2 9.32 -4.30 7.02
CA ASN A 2 8.91 -3.48 5.89
C ASN A 2 7.40 -3.21 5.98
N LYS A 3 7.01 -1.93 5.95
CA LYS A 3 5.61 -1.53 6.10
C LYS A 3 5.11 -0.88 4.80
N LEU A 4 4.09 -1.47 4.20
CA LEU A 4 3.40 -0.98 3.01
C LEU A 4 2.18 -0.17 3.45
N ILE A 5 2.20 1.13 3.16
CA ILE A 5 1.07 2.03 3.41
C ILE A 5 0.38 2.28 2.07
N SER A 6 -0.90 1.92 1.95
CA SER A 6 -1.63 2.03 0.68
C SER A 6 -3.12 2.29 0.86
N PHE A 7 -3.77 2.75 -0.20
CA PHE A 7 -5.22 2.86 -0.28
C PHE A 7 -5.84 1.51 -0.65
N LYS A 8 -7.05 1.25 -0.16
CA LYS A 8 -7.79 -0.01 -0.30
C LYS A 8 -7.94 -0.49 -1.76
N ASN A 9 -8.06 0.44 -2.70
CA ASN A 9 -8.30 0.14 -4.13
C ASN A 9 -7.10 0.49 -5.05
N CYS A 10 -5.88 0.61 -4.51
CA CYS A 10 -4.72 0.99 -5.32
C CYS A 10 -4.21 -0.19 -6.17
N PRO A 11 -4.28 -0.14 -7.53
CA PRO A 11 -3.81 -1.24 -8.38
C PRO A 11 -2.29 -1.45 -8.29
N PHE A 12 -1.55 -0.45 -7.81
CA PHE A 12 -0.10 -0.51 -7.66
C PHE A 12 0.34 -1.42 -6.50
N VAL A 13 -0.46 -1.53 -5.43
CA VAL A 13 -0.06 -2.32 -4.25
C VAL A 13 0.04 -3.81 -4.57
N GLN A 14 -0.81 -4.30 -5.48
CA GLN A 14 -0.82 -5.70 -5.91
C GLN A 14 0.51 -6.11 -6.58
N ARG A 15 1.08 -5.23 -7.41
CA ARG A 15 2.35 -5.50 -8.11
C ARG A 15 3.53 -5.53 -7.13
N VAL A 16 3.55 -4.61 -6.17
CA VAL A 16 4.58 -4.56 -5.12
C VAL A 16 4.48 -5.76 -4.19
N MET A 17 3.26 -6.12 -3.78
CA MET A 17 2.97 -7.29 -2.95
C MET A 17 3.48 -8.57 -3.63
N GLY A 18 3.18 -8.76 -4.92
CA GLY A 18 3.66 -9.92 -5.68
C GLY A 18 5.19 -10.01 -5.73
N SER A 19 5.89 -8.88 -5.86
CA SER A 19 7.35 -8.85 -5.85
C SER A 19 7.95 -9.19 -4.49
N LEU A 20 7.33 -8.73 -3.40
CA LEU A 20 7.76 -9.03 -2.04
C LEU A 20 7.53 -10.51 -1.68
N ILE A 21 6.37 -11.05 -2.04
CA ILE A 21 6.04 -12.48 -1.88
C ILE A 21 7.01 -13.35 -2.68
N ALA A 22 7.27 -13.01 -3.96
CA ALA A 22 8.22 -13.76 -4.78
C ALA A 22 9.65 -13.75 -4.24
N LYS A 23 10.01 -12.74 -3.44
CA LYS A 23 11.31 -12.61 -2.78
C LYS A 23 11.34 -13.17 -1.35
N ASN A 24 10.23 -13.73 -0.85
CA ASN A 24 10.09 -14.19 0.53
C ASN A 24 10.43 -13.11 1.57
N ILE A 25 10.09 -11.85 1.26
CA ILE A 25 10.31 -10.71 2.16
C ILE A 25 9.05 -10.55 2.98
N GLU A 26 9.16 -10.65 4.31
CA GLU A 26 8.06 -10.31 5.21
C GLU A 26 7.76 -8.80 5.17
N PHE A 27 6.47 -8.49 5.04
CA PHE A 27 5.96 -7.12 5.07
C PHE A 27 4.60 -7.09 5.76
N GLU A 28 4.29 -5.92 6.33
CA GLU A 28 2.96 -5.61 6.85
C GLU A 28 2.28 -4.61 5.93
N ILE A 29 0.98 -4.76 5.70
CA ILE A 29 0.18 -3.82 4.91
C ILE A 29 -0.79 -3.06 5.81
N GLU A 30 -0.70 -1.74 5.77
CA GLU A 30 -1.64 -0.83 6.41
C GLU A 30 -2.44 -0.10 5.34
N TYR A 31 -3.76 -0.28 5.40
CA TYR A 31 -4.68 0.42 4.52
C TYR A 31 -5.09 1.75 5.15
N ILE A 32 -4.75 2.85 4.49
CA ILE A 32 -5.19 4.20 4.87
C ILE A 32 -6.32 4.66 3.96
N GLU A 33 -7.25 5.46 4.50
CA GLU A 33 -8.29 6.12 3.72
C GLU A 33 -7.89 7.57 3.44
N LEU A 34 -7.84 7.95 2.15
CA LEU A 34 -7.54 9.30 1.68
C LEU A 34 -8.76 10.24 1.77
N SER A 35 -9.67 9.99 2.72
CA SER A 35 -10.95 10.68 2.86
C SER A 35 -10.80 12.15 3.30
N ASN A 36 -9.58 12.67 3.39
CA ASN A 36 -9.31 14.05 3.74
C ASN A 36 -8.21 14.65 2.86
N LYS A 37 -8.40 14.58 1.54
CA LYS A 37 -7.65 15.47 0.63
C LYS A 37 -8.21 16.88 0.90
N PRO A 38 -7.42 17.86 1.39
CA PRO A 38 -7.87 19.24 1.35
C PRO A 38 -8.18 19.53 -0.12
N GLN A 39 -9.41 19.92 -0.45
CA GLN A 39 -9.65 20.54 -1.73
C GLN A 39 -8.69 21.73 -1.78
N CYS A 40 -7.74 21.71 -2.71
CA CYS A 40 -6.92 22.88 -2.99
C CYS A 40 -7.88 23.97 -3.45
N SER A 41 -8.26 24.84 -2.51
CA SER A 41 -8.90 26.14 -2.72
C SER A 41 -8.01 27.04 -3.55
#